data_AF-A0A3S5DLC6-F1
#
_entry.id   AF-A0A3S5DLC6-F1
#
_cell.length_a   1.000
_cell.length_b   1.000
_cell.length_c   1.000
_cell.angle_alpha   90.00
_cell.angle_beta   90.00
_cell.angle_gamma   90.00
#
_symmetry.space_group_name_H-M   'P 1'
#
loop_
_entity.id
_entity.type
_entity.pdbx_description
1 polymer ?
#
loop_
_entity_poly.entity_id
_entity_poly.type
_entity_poly.pdbx_seq_one_letter_code
_entity_poly.pdbx_strand_id
1 'polypeptide(L)'
;MFKAMNSSILVINCGSSSLKFALIDSASHEAVMTGLAEKLGLADACITFKHNGDKQTPCCPHRTTPPPCTPSSRSCSRYRCWTA
;
A
#
# COMPACT_ATOMS: atom_id res chain seq x y z
N MET A 1 -30.03 18.50 -18.01
CA MET A 1 -28.66 18.02 -18.32
C MET A 1 -28.24 17.12 -17.17
N PHE A 2 -28.54 15.82 -17.26
CA PHE A 2 -28.24 14.86 -16.19
C PHE A 2 -26.76 14.52 -16.26
N LYS A 3 -26.00 14.92 -15.23
CA LYS A 3 -24.59 14.58 -15.08
C LYS A 3 -24.53 13.05 -14.93
N ALA A 4 -23.88 12.38 -15.88
CA ALA A 4 -23.58 10.96 -15.74
C ALA A 4 -22.87 10.77 -14.41
N MET A 5 -23.40 9.88 -13.56
CA MET A 5 -22.71 9.47 -12.35
C MET A 5 -21.41 8.81 -12.82
N ASN A 6 -20.27 9.41 -12.48
CA ASN A 6 -18.97 8.83 -12.80
C ASN A 6 -18.82 7.55 -11.98
N SER A 7 -19.23 6.44 -12.56
CA SER A 7 -19.12 5.12 -11.99
C SER A 7 -17.69 4.66 -12.22
N SER A 8 -16.93 4.47 -11.14
CA SER A 8 -15.57 3.95 -11.20
C SER A 8 -15.50 2.65 -10.42
N ILE A 9 -14.88 1.65 -11.03
CA ILE A 9 -14.69 0.31 -10.48
C ILE A 9 -13.30 0.28 -9.86
N LEU A 10 -13.22 0.09 -8.56
CA LEU A 10 -11.95 -0.12 -7.86
C LEU A 10 -11.72 -1.62 -7.70
N VAL A 11 -10.71 -2.13 -8.42
CA VAL A 11 -10.26 -3.52 -8.30
C VAL A 11 -9.11 -3.56 -7.31
N ILE A 12 -9.22 -4.38 -6.27
CA ILE A 12 -8.18 -4.58 -5.26
C ILE A 12 -7.87 -6.07 -5.18
N ASN A 13 -6.59 -6.41 -5.28
CA ASN A 13 -6.06 -7.71 -4.94
C ASN A 13 -5.20 -7.56 -3.69
N CYS A 14 -5.66 -8.14 -2.59
CA CYS A 14 -4.98 -8.13 -1.31
C CYS A 14 -4.29 -9.47 -1.09
N GLY A 15 -2.97 -9.44 -0.96
CA GLY A 15 -2.18 -10.51 -0.37
C GLY A 15 -1.78 -10.15 1.06
N SER A 16 -1.24 -11.12 1.82
CA SER A 16 -0.84 -10.93 3.22
C SER A 16 0.24 -9.86 3.42
N SER A 17 1.07 -9.60 2.40
CA SER A 17 2.18 -8.64 2.43
C SER A 17 2.24 -7.73 1.20
N SER A 18 1.21 -7.76 0.34
CA SER A 18 1.14 -6.96 -0.88
C SER A 18 -0.29 -6.57 -1.21
N LEU A 19 -0.48 -5.41 -1.84
CA LEU A 19 -1.79 -4.91 -2.25
C LEU A 19 -1.66 -4.32 -3.65
N LYS A 20 -2.32 -4.92 -4.63
CA LYS A 20 -2.44 -4.38 -5.99
C LYS A 20 -3.81 -3.72 -6.12
N PHE A 21 -3.85 -2.53 -6.70
CA PHE A 21 -5.09 -1.82 -6.95
C PHE A 21 -5.12 -1.23 -8.36
N ALA A 22 -6.32 -1.18 -8.95
CA ALA A 22 -6.58 -0.50 -10.21
C ALA A 22 -7.93 0.20 -10.14
N LEU A 23 -7.95 1.48 -10.51
CA LEU A 23 -9.18 2.25 -10.66
C LEU A 23 -9.53 2.27 -12.15
N ILE A 24 -10.68 1.71 -12.48
CA ILE A 24 -11.18 1.59 -13.85
C ILE A 24 -12.40 2.50 -13.96
N ASP A 25 -12.43 3.36 -14.96
CA ASP A 25 -13.63 4.12 -15.25
C ASP A 25 -14.65 3.21 -15.94
N SER A 26 -15.89 3.16 -15.45
CA SER A 26 -16.88 2.24 -16.03
C SER A 26 -17.49 2.76 -17.34
N ALA A 27 -17.26 4.03 -17.71
CA ALA A 27 -17.76 4.59 -18.96
C ALA A 27 -16.74 4.36 -20.09
N SER A 28 -15.45 4.63 -19.85
CA SER A 28 -14.39 4.36 -20.83
C SER A 28 -13.83 2.94 -20.77
N HIS A 29 -14.08 2.20 -19.68
CA HIS A 29 -13.43 0.92 -19.37
C HIS A 29 -11.90 1.00 -19.28
N GLU A 30 -11.33 2.20 -19.17
CA GLU A 30 -9.89 2.41 -19.07
C GLU A 30 -9.42 2.48 -17.61
N ALA A 31 -8.20 2.00 -17.37
CA ALA A 31 -7.55 2.11 -16.07
C ALA A 31 -7.04 3.55 -15.85
N VAL A 32 -7.77 4.31 -15.06
CA VAL A 32 -7.41 5.68 -14.63
C VAL A 32 -6.14 5.68 -13.79
N MET A 33 -6.02 4.68 -12.90
CA MET A 33 -4.88 4.55 -12.01
C MET A 33 -4.59 3.09 -11.74
N THR A 34 -3.31 2.75 -11.63
CA THR A 34 -2.88 1.42 -11.16
C THR A 34 -1.82 1.58 -10.09
N GLY A 35 -1.79 0.67 -9.13
CA GLY A 35 -0.80 0.69 -8.08
C GLY A 35 -0.53 -0.67 -7.48
N LEU A 36 0.64 -0.76 -6.86
CA LEU A 36 1.19 -1.90 -6.17
C LEU A 36 1.85 -1.40 -4.90
N ALA A 37 1.33 -1.84 -3.77
CA ALA A 37 2.00 -1.78 -2.50
C ALA A 37 2.63 -3.14 -2.21
N GLU A 38 3.89 -3.14 -1.82
CA GLU A 38 4.66 -4.33 -1.51
C GLU A 38 5.39 -4.15 -0.17
N LYS A 39 5.74 -5.29 0.44
CA LYS A 39 6.38 -5.34 1.76
C LYS A 39 5.54 -4.64 2.85
N LEU A 40 4.22 -4.73 2.74
CA LEU A 40 3.31 -4.22 3.76
C LEU A 40 3.59 -4.96 5.08
N GLY A 41 3.83 -4.20 6.15
CA GLY A 41 4.20 -4.74 7.47
C GLY A 41 5.71 -4.87 7.73
N LEU A 42 6.57 -4.47 6.79
CA LEU A 42 8.02 -4.42 6.96
C LEU A 42 8.53 -2.97 6.94
N ALA A 43 9.76 -2.75 7.42
CA ALA A 43 10.41 -1.42 7.40
C ALA A 43 10.60 -0.86 5.99
N ASP A 44 10.62 -1.74 4.98
CA ASP A 44 10.80 -1.44 3.56
C ASP A 44 9.47 -1.27 2.80
N ALA A 45 8.36 -1.04 3.50
CA ALA A 45 7.06 -0.88 2.85
C ALA A 45 7.12 0.22 1.77
N CYS A 46 6.72 -0.15 0.56
CA CYS A 46 6.77 0.74 -0.59
C CYS A 46 5.46 0.69 -1.36
N ILE A 47 4.99 1.85 -1.81
CA ILE A 47 3.82 1.97 -2.67
C ILE A 47 4.27 2.58 -3.98
N THR A 48 4.01 1.87 -5.07
CA THR A 48 4.20 2.34 -6.43
C THR A 48 2.83 2.54 -7.06
N PHE A 49 2.52 3.72 -7.56
CA PHE A 49 1.30 3.95 -8.34
C PHE A 49 1.59 4.77 -9.59
N LYS A 50 0.80 4.52 -10.63
CA LYS A 50 0.83 5.22 -11.91
C LYS A 50 -0.51 5.93 -12.08
N HIS A 51 -0.46 7.23 -12.26
CA HIS A 51 -1.63 8.05 -12.51
C HIS A 51 -1.31 9.02 -13.65
N ASN A 52 -2.11 9.01 -14.73
CA ASN A 52 -1.94 9.90 -15.88
C ASN A 52 -0.53 9.91 -16.50
N GLY A 53 0.15 8.76 -16.51
CA GLY A 53 1.51 8.62 -17.05
C GLY A 53 2.63 8.90 -16.04
N ASP A 54 2.34 9.58 -14.95
CA ASP A 54 3.31 9.84 -13.88
C ASP A 54 3.37 8.64 -12.92
N LYS A 55 4.52 7.96 -12.92
CA LYS A 55 4.82 6.92 -11.95
C LYS A 55 5.34 7.58 -10.68
N GLN A 56 4.57 7.48 -9.61
CA GLN A 56 5.02 7.87 -8.28
C GLN A 56 5.39 6.61 -7.49
N THR A 57 6.52 6.68 -6.82
CA THR A 57 6.97 5.63 -5.91
C THR A 57 7.38 6.32 -4.62
N PRO A 58 6.42 6.74 -3.78
CA PRO A 58 6.73 7.15 -2.43
C PRO A 58 7.24 5.93 -1.66
N CYS A 59 8.56 5.77 -1.65
CA CYS A 59 9.24 5.04 -0.60
C CYS A 59 8.98 5.84 0.67
N CYS A 60 8.26 5.28 1.64
CA CYS A 60 8.12 5.94 2.93
C CYS A 60 9.52 6.10 3.53
N PRO A 61 10.03 7.34 3.73
CA PRO A 61 11.25 7.52 4.50
C PRO A 61 10.89 7.15 5.93
N HIS A 62 11.25 5.94 6.29
CA HIS A 62 11.44 5.43 7.64
C HIS A 62 11.41 6.53 8.72
N ARG A 63 10.25 6.73 9.36
CA ARG A 63 10.16 7.38 10.67
C ARG A 63 10.21 6.31 11.74
N THR A 64 11.25 5.48 11.72
CA THR A 64 11.48 4.49 12.78
C THR A 64 12.94 4.22 12.98
N THR A 65 13.81 5.21 13.22
CA THR A 65 15.01 4.86 14.00
C THR A 65 14.49 4.28 15.32
N PRO A 66 14.62 2.96 15.58
CA PRO A 66 14.51 2.53 16.96
C PRO A 66 15.73 3.16 17.64
N PRO A 67 15.64 3.67 18.89
CA PRO A 67 16.86 3.88 19.64
C PRO A 67 17.67 2.58 19.55
N PRO A 68 19.01 2.65 19.36
CA PRO A 68 19.82 1.45 19.22
C PRO A 68 19.50 0.52 20.39
N CYS A 69 18.95 -0.66 20.08
CA CYS A 69 18.66 -1.68 21.08
C CYS A 69 20.00 -2.10 21.69
N THR A 70 20.31 -1.54 22.86
CA THR A 70 21.42 -2.02 23.68
C THR A 70 21.07 -3.42 24.18
N PRO A 71 21.97 -4.41 24.07
CA PRO A 71 21.72 -5.75 24.55
C PRO A 71 21.95 -5.77 26.06
N SER A 72 21.04 -5.19 26.83
CA SER A 72 21.04 -5.40 28.27
C SER A 72 19.64 -5.29 28.83
N SER A 73 19.23 -6.40 29.43
CA SER A 73 18.01 -6.64 30.22
C SER A 73 16.85 -7.26 29.45
N ARG A 74 16.43 -8.39 30.05
CA ARG A 74 15.48 -9.38 29.58
C ARG A 74 14.07 -8.80 29.52
N SER A 75 13.24 -9.46 28.69
CA SER A 75 11.78 -9.36 28.60
C SER A 75 11.22 -8.50 27.45
N CYS A 76 11.57 -8.88 26.21
CA CYS A 76 10.73 -8.59 25.05
C CYS A 76 9.65 -9.68 24.94
N SER A 77 8.64 -9.62 25.82
CA SER A 77 7.42 -10.42 25.73
C SER A 77 6.24 -9.50 25.41
N ARG A 78 6.22 -8.89 24.21
CA ARG A 78 5.01 -8.26 23.69
C ARG A 78 5.03 -7.92 22.19
N TYR A 79 5.35 -8.88 21.34
CA TYR A 79 4.85 -8.90 19.97
C TYR A 79 4.46 -10.33 19.62
N ARG A 80 3.29 -10.77 20.11
CA ARG A 80 2.57 -11.86 19.45
C ARG A 80 2.13 -11.31 18.10
N CYS A 81 2.92 -11.58 17.07
CA CYS A 81 2.41 -11.55 15.71
C CYS A 81 1.25 -12.54 15.64
N TRP A 82 0.11 -12.05 15.17
CA TRP A 82 -1.00 -12.86 14.71
C TRP A 82 -0.50 -13.85 13.65
N THR A 83 -0.59 -15.13 13.95
CA THR A 83 -0.70 -16.20 12.96
C THR A 83 -2.04 -16.88 13.23
N ALA A 84 -2.96 -16.73 12.29
CA ALA A 84 -3.96 -17.76 12.04
C ALA A 84 -3.30 -18.84 11.18
#